data_AF-A0A0F9ECK5-F1
#
_entry.id   AF-A0A0F9ECK5-F1
#
_cell.length_a   1.000
_cell.length_b   1.000
_cell.length_c   1.000
_cell.angle_alpha   90.00
_cell.angle_beta   90.00
_cell.angle_gamma   90.00
#
_symmetry.space_group_name_H-M   'P 1'
#
loop_
_entity.id
_entity.type
_entity.pdbx_description
1 polymer ?
#
loop_
_entity_poly.entity_id
_entity_poly.type
_entity_poly.pdbx_seq_one_letter_code
_entity_poly.pdbx_strand_id
1 'polypeptide(L)'
;LKLIFADGAYAGRFVDWTIGWYGRVVEIVKRNAAHTFEVLPKRWIVERTFSWLGRYRRLSKDYETLTESSEAMVRIAMINLMVHRLSQG
;
A
#
# COMPACT_ATOMS: atom_id res chain seq x y z
N LEU A 1 -12.67 1.24 -8.41
CA LEU A 1 -11.53 2.15 -8.06
C LEU A 1 -11.09 2.88 -9.33
N LYS A 2 -11.05 4.22 -9.33
CA LYS A 2 -10.77 5.03 -10.54
C LYS A 2 -9.41 5.76 -10.53
N LEU A 3 -8.82 5.96 -9.35
CA LEU A 3 -7.64 6.79 -9.13
C LEU A 3 -6.64 6.08 -8.20
N ILE A 4 -5.36 6.11 -8.55
CA ILE A 4 -4.24 5.56 -7.78
C ILE A 4 -3.35 6.75 -7.37
N PHE A 5 -2.86 6.76 -6.13
CA PHE A 5 -1.88 7.76 -5.67
C PHE A 5 -0.48 7.13 -5.70
N ALA A 6 0.50 7.84 -6.23
CA ALA A 6 1.91 7.43 -6.19
C ALA A 6 2.82 8.63 -5.91
N ASP A 7 4.04 8.38 -5.44
CA ASP A 7 5.00 9.47 -5.19
C ASP A 7 5.72 9.93 -6.47
N GLY A 8 6.57 10.95 -6.32
CA GLY A 8 7.31 11.54 -7.43
C GLY A 8 8.26 10.61 -8.18
N ALA A 9 8.71 9.50 -7.59
CA ALA A 9 9.59 8.53 -8.24
C ALA A 9 8.86 7.71 -9.32
N TYR A 10 7.53 7.62 -9.23
CA TYR A 10 6.67 6.91 -10.18
C TYR A 10 6.16 7.81 -11.32
N ALA A 11 6.70 9.03 -11.46
CA ALA A 11 6.35 9.89 -12.59
C ALA A 11 6.86 9.32 -13.93
N GLY A 12 6.15 9.62 -15.02
CA GLY A 12 6.51 9.21 -16.38
C GLY A 12 5.91 7.86 -16.78
N ARG A 13 6.74 6.93 -17.30
CA ARG A 13 6.30 5.68 -17.95
C ARG A 13 5.30 4.85 -17.13
N PHE A 14 5.39 4.89 -15.81
CA PHE A 14 4.47 4.16 -14.94
C PHE A 14 3.03 4.68 -15.03
N VAL A 15 2.84 5.99 -15.18
CA VAL A 15 1.52 6.63 -15.37
C VAL A 15 0.91 6.20 -16.71
N ASP A 16 1.71 6.24 -17.78
CA ASP A 16 1.24 5.83 -19.11
C ASP A 16 0.88 4.33 -19.14
N TRP A 17 1.72 3.51 -18.50
CA TRP A 17 1.50 2.07 -18.39
C TRP A 17 0.23 1.73 -17.60
N THR A 18 -0.03 2.43 -16.50
CA THR A 18 -1.22 2.20 -15.67
C THR A 18 -2.52 2.58 -16.38
N ILE A 19 -2.49 3.62 -17.21
CA ILE A 19 -3.62 3.95 -18.08
C ILE A 19 -3.80 2.88 -19.16
N GLY A 20 -2.74 2.50 -19.86
CA GLY A 20 -2.82 1.55 -20.98
C GLY A 20 -3.21 0.13 -20.59
N TRP A 21 -2.65 -0.40 -19.50
CA TRP A 21 -2.85 -1.79 -19.08
C TRP A 21 -4.02 -1.98 -18.12
N TYR A 22 -4.23 -1.01 -17.22
CA TYR A 22 -5.23 -1.16 -16.14
C TYR A 22 -6.43 -0.23 -16.31
N GLY A 23 -6.39 0.72 -17.25
CA GLY A 23 -7.44 1.73 -17.41
C GLY A 23 -7.63 2.55 -16.13
N ARG A 24 -6.52 2.90 -15.44
CA ARG A 24 -6.52 3.66 -14.18
C ARG A 24 -5.64 4.89 -14.29
N VAL A 25 -6.13 6.00 -13.73
CA VAL A 25 -5.36 7.24 -13.62
C VAL A 25 -4.48 7.19 -12.38
N VAL A 26 -3.21 7.58 -12.52
CA VAL A 26 -2.28 7.76 -11.40
C VAL A 26 -2.11 9.25 -11.14
N GLU A 27 -2.39 9.68 -9.92
CA GLU A 27 -2.07 11.00 -9.40
C GLU A 27 -0.73 10.96 -8.66
N ILE A 28 0.21 11.77 -9.13
CA ILE A 28 1.54 11.85 -8.55
C ILE A 28 1.57 12.91 -7.45
N VAL A 29 1.73 12.46 -6.21
CA VAL A 29 1.84 13.32 -5.03
C VAL A 29 3.30 13.70 -4.82
N LYS A 30 3.66 14.92 -5.25
CA LYS A 30 5.00 15.51 -5.05
C LYS A 30 4.97 16.55 -3.94
N ARG A 31 6.12 16.69 -3.28
CA ARG A 31 6.38 17.78 -2.33
C ARG A 31 6.75 19.03 -3.13
N ASN A 32 6.09 20.15 -2.86
CA ASN A 32 6.28 21.37 -3.64
C ASN A 32 7.34 22.30 -3.03
N ALA A 33 7.57 22.23 -1.72
CA ALA A 33 8.57 23.04 -1.03
C ALA A 33 9.67 22.15 -0.42
N ALA A 34 10.90 22.35 -0.89
CA ALA A 34 12.08 21.80 -0.23
C ALA A 34 12.26 22.45 1.16
N HIS A 35 12.83 21.71 2.11
CA HIS A 35 13.20 22.20 3.45
C HIS A 35 12.07 22.66 4.40
N THR A 36 10.79 22.45 4.06
CA THR A 36 9.65 22.73 4.97
C THR A 36 8.78 21.50 5.13
N PHE A 37 8.33 21.19 6.36
CA PHE A 37 7.44 20.05 6.60
C PHE A 37 6.05 20.34 6.00
N GLU A 38 5.60 19.46 5.11
CA GLU A 38 4.29 19.53 4.47
C GLU A 38 3.61 18.17 4.62
N VAL A 39 2.36 18.16 5.09
CA VAL A 39 1.57 16.93 5.19
C VAL A 39 1.06 16.56 3.80
N LEU A 40 1.62 15.50 3.22
CA LEU A 40 1.14 14.97 1.94
C LEU A 40 -0.06 14.04 2.17
N PRO A 41 -1.25 14.36 1.62
CA PRO A 41 -2.44 13.54 1.81
C PRO A 41 -2.22 12.13 1.26
N LYS A 42 -2.72 11.12 1.98
CA LYS A 42 -2.74 9.69 1.60
C LYS A 42 -1.38 8.99 1.48
N ARG A 43 -0.25 9.70 1.63
CA ARG A 43 1.10 9.12 1.58
C ARG A 43 1.33 8.03 2.63
N TRP A 44 0.76 8.20 3.81
CA TRP A 44 0.92 7.24 4.92
C TRP A 44 0.16 5.92 4.71
N ILE A 45 -0.78 5.80 3.76
CA ILE A 45 -1.68 4.64 3.66
C ILE A 45 -0.91 3.33 3.43
N VAL A 46 0.10 3.38 2.57
CA VAL A 46 0.96 2.22 2.27
C VAL A 46 1.78 1.84 3.50
N GLU A 47 2.47 2.79 4.11
CA GLU A 47 3.26 2.59 5.33
C GLU A 47 2.41 2.07 6.50
N ARG A 48 1.17 2.56 6.63
CA ARG A 48 0.23 2.08 7.65
C ARG A 48 -0.19 0.64 7.38
N THR A 49 -0.39 0.28 6.12
CA THR A 49 -0.70 -1.11 5.74
C THR A 49 0.46 -2.03 6.12
N PHE A 50 1.70 -1.66 5.80
CA PHE A 50 2.88 -2.40 6.23
C PHE A 50 3.05 -2.43 7.75
N SER A 51 2.69 -1.35 8.45
CA SER A 51 2.69 -1.33 9.92
C SER A 51 1.71 -2.34 10.51
N TRP A 52 0.53 -2.54 9.91
CA TRP A 52 -0.39 -3.59 10.33
C TRP A 52 0.16 -4.99 10.07
N LEU A 53 0.73 -5.22 8.88
CA LEU A 53 1.35 -6.50 8.54
C LEU A 53 2.54 -6.81 9.46
N GLY A 54 3.39 -5.83 9.76
CA GLY A 54 4.54 -5.97 10.65
C GLY A 54 4.17 -6.27 12.11
N ARG A 55 2.97 -5.88 12.56
CA ARG A 55 2.44 -6.30 13.87
C ARG A 55 1.98 -7.75 13.90
N TYR A 56 1.79 -8.38 12.73
CA TYR A 56 1.47 -9.79 12.64
C TYR A 56 2.74 -10.61 12.77
N ARG A 57 2.98 -11.24 13.92
CA ARG A 57 4.22 -11.98 14.23
C ARG A 57 4.64 -12.94 13.11
N ARG A 58 3.68 -13.59 12.45
CA ARG A 58 3.94 -14.54 11.36
C ARG A 58 4.50 -13.89 10.09
N LEU A 59 4.27 -12.59 9.88
CA LEU A 59 4.80 -11.83 8.75
C LEU A 59 6.08 -11.04 9.10
N SER A 60 6.61 -11.20 10.32
CA SER A 60 7.83 -10.48 10.74
C SER A 60 9.10 -10.95 10.01
N LYS A 61 9.07 -12.16 9.46
CA LYS A 61 10.11 -12.74 8.60
C LYS A 61 9.42 -13.57 7.52
N ASP A 62 10.12 -13.82 6.42
CA ASP A 62 9.68 -14.78 5.43
C ASP A 62 9.95 -16.20 5.95
N TYR A 63 8.90 -16.86 6.41
CA TYR A 63 8.98 -18.22 6.95
C TYR A 63 8.61 -19.27 5.91
N GLU A 64 7.89 -18.88 4.86
CA GLU A 64 7.26 -19.85 3.98
C GLU A 64 8.15 -20.12 2.76
N THR A 65 8.24 -21.38 2.36
CA THR A 65 9.09 -21.79 1.22
C THR A 65 8.44 -21.46 -0.12
N LEU A 66 7.10 -21.46 -0.16
CA LEU A 66 6.32 -21.22 -1.37
C LEU A 66 5.71 -19.82 -1.33
N THR A 67 5.78 -19.12 -2.47
CA THR A 67 5.18 -17.79 -2.65
C THR A 67 3.67 -17.81 -2.41
N GLU A 68 3.00 -18.89 -2.79
CA GLU A 68 1.57 -19.11 -2.57
C GLU A 68 1.22 -19.11 -1.08
N SER A 69 2.06 -19.74 -0.26
CA SER A 69 1.90 -19.77 1.20
C SER A 69 2.13 -18.39 1.81
N SER A 70 3.19 -17.67 1.40
CA SER A 70 3.45 -16.31 1.87
C SER A 70 2.29 -15.36 1.49
N GLU A 71 1.75 -15.50 0.28
CA GLU A 71 0.60 -14.72 -0.18
C GLU A 71 -0.66 -15.03 0.64
N ALA A 72 -0.93 -16.31 0.93
CA ALA A 72 -2.03 -16.71 1.80
C ALA A 72 -1.91 -16.10 3.20
N MET A 73 -0.71 -16.04 3.77
CA MET A 73 -0.48 -15.42 5.08
C MET A 73 -0.79 -13.92 5.09
N VAL A 74 -0.43 -13.19 4.03
CA VAL A 74 -0.77 -11.75 3.89
C VAL A 74 -2.29 -11.57 3.81
N ARG A 75 -2.99 -12.42 3.04
CA ARG A 75 -4.47 -12.37 2.94
C ARG A 75 -5.13 -12.62 4.29
N ILE A 76 -4.69 -13.64 5.04
CA ILE A 76 -5.21 -13.96 6.37
C ILE A 76 -5.03 -12.79 7.34
N ALA A 77 -3.84 -12.16 7.36
CA ALA A 77 -3.59 -11.01 8.22
C ALA A 77 -4.54 -9.84 7.91
N MET A 78 -4.81 -9.58 6.63
CA MET A 78 -5.76 -8.54 6.22
C MET A 78 -7.21 -8.89 6.54
N ILE A 79 -7.63 -10.14 6.38
CA ILE A 79 -8.98 -10.60 6.78
C ILE A 79 -9.17 -10.38 8.27
N ASN A 80 -8.22 -10.82 9.09
CA ASN A 80 -8.28 -10.62 10.54
C ASN A 80 -8.39 -9.14 10.90
N LEU A 81 -7.59 -8.26 10.29
CA LEU A 81 -7.68 -6.82 10.50
C LEU A 81 -9.07 -6.26 10.15
N MET A 82 -9.67 -6.70 9.04
CA MET A 82 -11.00 -6.24 8.62
C MET A 82 -12.09 -6.72 9.58
N VAL A 83 -12.05 -7.98 10.02
CA VAL A 83 -13.01 -8.56 10.98
C VAL A 83 -13.00 -7.79 12.31
N HIS A 84 -11.83 -7.46 12.84
CA HIS A 84 -11.68 -6.66 14.06
C HIS A 84 -12.20 -5.22 13.92
N ARG A 85 -12.31 -4.69 12.69
CA ARG A 85 -12.88 -3.35 12.48
C ARG A 85 -14.40 -3.36 12.38
N LEU A 86 -14.96 -4.45 11.85
CA LEU A 86 -16.40 -4.63 11.70
C LEU A 86 -17.07 -4.92 13.06
N SER A 87 -16.38 -5.62 13.95
CA SER A 87 -16.81 -5.83 15.33
C SER A 87 -15.95 -4.96 16.25
N GLN A 88 -16.39 -3.72 16.48
CA GLN A 88 -15.88 -2.94 17.61
C GLN A 88 -16.38 -3.65 18.86
N GLY A 89 -15.49 -4.34 19.59
CA GLY A 89 -15.79 -4.82 20.93
C GLY A 89 -15.99 -3.66 21.90
#